data_AF-A0AA43ZVU8-F1
#
_entry.id   AF-A0AA43ZVU8-F1
#
_cell.length_a   1.000
_cell.length_b   1.000
_cell.length_c   1.000
_cell.angle_alpha   90.00
_cell.angle_beta   90.00
_cell.angle_gamma   90.00
#
_symmetry.space_group_name_H-M   'P 1'
#
loop_
_entity.id
_entity.type
_entity.pdbx_description
1 polymer ?
#
loop_
_entity_poly.entity_id
_entity_poly.type
_entity_poly.pdbx_seq_one_letter_code
_entity_poly.pdbx_strand_id
1 'polypeptide(L)'
;MIKMSYLACRKCKKFHVISAENPLSFDKCENCGGILEFAGNKRELQFILNNIEMPKITYDKICTACKSKNPRETGTCLYCGNSQFMLHYDENSINNFNVAMQKISVNNSNNTKLNSKKPNRIGNILLSLIIGITDFIFLTILGINLVLGEVTSVNMELIQAHFVPLSIVVFLSLFIAGILSIFVIPKSNYKQSFLISALIGMFVGASCGIISSNIMIALGGLILFGAVSGFGGIIGSLLIKKLSKKMI
;
A
#
# COMPACT_ATOMS: atom_id res chain seq x y z
N MET A 1 -17.88 18.75 3.61
CA MET A 1 -17.04 18.33 4.76
C MET A 1 -16.90 19.54 5.67
N ILE A 2 -17.54 19.53 6.84
CA ILE A 2 -17.58 20.71 7.73
C ILE A 2 -16.18 20.86 8.36
N LYS A 3 -15.47 21.94 8.04
CA LYS A 3 -14.19 22.27 8.70
C LYS A 3 -14.51 22.73 10.12
N MET A 4 -14.07 21.93 11.09
CA MET A 4 -14.14 22.32 12.51
C MET A 4 -12.84 23.04 12.89
N SER A 5 -12.97 24.29 13.34
CA SER A 5 -11.91 25.10 13.91
C SER A 5 -12.02 25.17 15.44
N TYR A 6 -10.92 25.47 16.11
CA TYR A 6 -10.81 25.46 17.56
C TYR A 6 -10.06 26.70 18.07
N LEU A 7 -10.46 27.21 19.23
CA LEU A 7 -9.67 28.17 20.02
C LEU A 7 -9.14 27.42 21.23
N ALA A 8 -7.84 27.44 21.45
CA ALA A 8 -7.20 26.72 22.54
C ALA A 8 -6.32 27.63 23.38
N CYS A 9 -6.40 27.48 24.69
CA CYS A 9 -5.49 28.17 25.60
C CYS A 9 -4.28 27.29 25.88
N ARG A 10 -3.10 27.79 25.51
CA ARG A 10 -1.81 27.11 25.76
C ARG A 10 -1.53 26.89 27.26
N LYS A 11 -1.99 27.81 28.12
CA LYS A 11 -1.73 27.80 29.56
C LYS A 11 -2.57 26.78 30.32
N CYS A 12 -3.88 26.71 30.08
CA CYS A 12 -4.80 25.82 30.82
C CYS A 12 -5.23 24.58 30.03
N LYS A 13 -4.80 24.44 28.76
CA LYS A 13 -5.13 23.33 27.87
C LYS A 13 -6.63 23.12 27.61
N LYS A 14 -7.47 24.12 27.93
CA LYS A 14 -8.88 24.12 27.53
C LYS A 14 -9.02 24.62 26.10
N PHE A 15 -10.01 24.10 25.39
CA PHE A 15 -10.32 24.53 24.02
C PHE A 15 -11.82 24.60 23.79
N HIS A 16 -12.23 25.48 22.87
CA HIS A 16 -13.61 25.67 22.42
C HIS A 16 -13.69 25.39 20.93
N VAL A 17 -14.78 24.75 20.49
CA VAL A 17 -15.04 24.49 19.08
C VAL A 17 -15.75 25.71 18.50
N ILE A 18 -15.24 26.21 17.38
CA ILE A 18 -15.80 27.37 16.69
C ILE A 18 -16.65 26.87 15.53
N SER A 19 -17.92 27.25 15.51
CA SER A 19 -18.80 27.13 14.35
C SER A 19 -18.74 28.42 13.52
N ALA A 20 -18.98 28.32 12.22
CA ALA A 20 -18.97 29.46 11.29
C ALA A 20 -20.05 30.53 11.60
N GLU A 21 -21.00 30.19 12.46
CA GLU A 21 -22.15 31.02 12.84
C GLU A 21 -21.81 32.02 13.96
N ASN A 22 -20.72 31.82 14.70
CA ASN A 22 -20.32 32.68 15.81
C ASN A 22 -19.02 33.43 15.48
N PRO A 23 -19.00 34.78 15.51
CA PRO A 23 -17.79 35.55 15.26
C PRO A 23 -16.72 35.25 16.32
N LEU A 24 -15.47 35.21 15.87
CA LEU A 24 -14.29 34.95 16.70
C LEU A 24 -14.04 36.12 17.65
N SER A 25 -14.35 36.00 18.95
CA SER A 25 -13.76 36.88 19.95
C SER A 25 -12.39 36.32 20.34
N PHE A 26 -11.32 37.00 19.90
CA PHE A 26 -9.94 36.69 20.30
C PHE A 26 -9.66 37.26 21.69
N ASP A 27 -10.43 36.84 22.68
CA ASP A 27 -10.25 37.28 24.04
C ASP A 27 -9.24 36.42 24.81
N LYS A 28 -8.91 36.88 26.02
CA LYS A 28 -8.17 36.09 27.00
C LYS A 28 -9.03 34.90 27.42
N CYS A 29 -8.39 33.76 27.69
CA CYS A 29 -9.06 32.58 28.21
C CYS A 29 -9.79 32.91 29.53
N GLU A 30 -11.10 32.74 29.55
CA GLU A 30 -11.95 33.00 30.72
C GLU A 30 -11.47 32.29 31.99
N ASN A 31 -10.85 31.12 31.83
CA ASN A 31 -10.42 30.28 32.95
C ASN A 31 -9.06 30.69 33.55
N CYS A 32 -8.15 31.29 32.78
CA CYS A 32 -6.77 31.53 33.27
C CYS A 32 -6.14 32.84 32.82
N GLY A 33 -6.87 33.67 32.07
CA GLY A 33 -6.42 34.94 31.51
C GLY A 33 -5.33 34.81 30.43
N GLY A 34 -4.99 33.60 29.99
CA GLY A 34 -3.97 33.34 28.98
C GLY A 34 -4.44 33.68 27.56
N ILE A 35 -3.50 33.86 26.64
CA ILE A 35 -3.80 34.14 25.23
C ILE A 35 -4.43 32.89 24.60
N LEU A 36 -5.53 33.07 23.86
CA LEU A 36 -6.15 32.03 23.04
C LEU A 36 -5.47 31.98 21.66
N GLU A 37 -5.12 30.78 21.22
CA GLU A 37 -4.53 30.52 19.91
C GLU A 37 -5.55 29.78 19.03
N PHE A 38 -5.61 30.15 17.75
CA PHE A 38 -6.50 29.53 16.78
C PHE A 38 -5.87 28.26 16.19
N ALA A 39 -6.66 27.20 16.10
CA ALA A 39 -6.33 25.97 15.37
C ALA A 39 -7.40 25.72 14.30
N GLY A 40 -6.98 25.71 13.04
CA GLY A 40 -7.88 25.44 11.90
C GLY A 40 -8.27 23.97 11.75
N ASN A 41 -7.62 23.07 12.49
CA ASN A 41 -7.91 21.64 12.48
C ASN A 41 -7.51 20.96 13.79
N LYS A 42 -7.92 19.70 13.95
CA LYS A 42 -7.63 18.89 15.15
C LYS A 42 -6.13 18.65 15.37
N ARG A 43 -5.31 18.67 14.31
CA ARG A 43 -3.86 18.46 14.40
C ARG A 43 -3.16 19.69 15.00
N GLU A 44 -3.51 20.88 14.53
CA GLU A 44 -3.05 22.16 15.09
C GLU A 44 -3.49 22.32 16.53
N LEU A 45 -4.72 21.92 16.87
CA LEU A 45 -5.19 21.91 18.26
C LEU A 45 -4.26 21.10 19.15
N GLN A 46 -3.89 19.88 18.72
CA GLN A 46 -2.97 19.03 19.48
C GLN A 46 -1.57 19.65 19.62
N PHE A 47 -1.12 20.43 18.65
CA PHE A 47 0.17 21.13 18.75
C PHE A 47 0.12 22.24 19.79
N ILE A 48 -0.95 23.04 19.80
CA ILE A 48 -1.13 24.11 20.79
C ILE A 48 -1.22 23.51 22.21
N LEU A 49 -2.04 22.49 22.41
CA LEU A 49 -2.25 21.85 23.72
C LEU A 49 -0.98 21.18 24.28
N ASN A 50 -0.09 20.74 23.40
CA ASN A 50 1.17 20.09 23.75
C ASN A 50 2.37 21.06 23.74
N ASN A 51 2.15 22.37 23.66
CA ASN A 51 3.20 23.40 23.60
C ASN A 51 4.22 23.16 22.47
N ILE A 52 3.78 22.62 21.33
CA ILE A 52 4.64 22.48 20.15
C ILE A 52 4.58 23.78 19.37
N GLU A 53 5.74 24.38 19.12
CA GLU A 53 5.84 25.53 18.22
C GLU A 53 6.05 25.04 16.79
N MET A 54 5.25 25.58 15.87
CA MET A 54 5.44 25.30 14.44
C MET A 54 6.78 25.89 13.97
N PRO A 55 7.50 25.20 13.09
CA PRO A 55 8.76 25.69 12.57
C PRO A 55 8.53 27.02 11.83
N LYS A 56 9.38 28.00 12.13
CA LYS A 56 9.29 29.32 11.52
C LYS A 56 9.92 29.23 10.13
N ILE A 57 9.18 29.68 9.12
CA ILE A 57 9.70 29.80 7.75
C ILE A 57 10.76 30.92 7.78
N THR A 58 11.96 30.65 7.26
CA THR A 58 13.00 31.70 7.17
C THR A 58 12.58 32.80 6.20
N TYR A 59 13.21 33.97 6.32
CA TYR A 59 13.04 35.06 5.36
C TYR A 59 13.57 34.72 3.94
N ASP A 60 14.30 33.60 3.82
CA ASP A 60 14.87 33.15 2.55
C ASP A 60 14.09 31.98 1.95
N LYS A 61 13.98 32.00 0.62
CA LYS A 61 13.52 30.91 -0.23
C LYS A 61 14.71 30.36 -1.02
N ILE A 62 14.70 29.07 -1.32
CA ILE A 62 15.74 28.43 -2.13
C ILE A 62 15.17 28.13 -3.51
N CYS A 63 15.83 28.60 -4.57
CA CYS A 63 15.41 28.27 -5.94
C CYS A 63 15.55 26.76 -6.20
N THR A 64 14.52 26.14 -6.76
CA THR A 64 14.54 24.70 -7.08
C THR A 64 15.57 24.34 -8.15
N ALA A 65 15.80 25.24 -9.12
CA ALA A 65 16.68 25.03 -10.27
C ALA A 65 18.16 25.27 -9.94
N CYS A 66 18.51 26.48 -9.48
CA CYS A 66 19.92 26.85 -9.26
C CYS A 66 20.37 26.79 -7.79
N LYS A 67 19.47 26.43 -6.87
CA LYS A 67 19.73 26.36 -5.41
C LYS A 67 20.18 27.67 -4.76
N SER A 68 20.05 28.81 -5.43
CA SER A 68 20.39 30.10 -4.83
C SER A 68 19.37 30.51 -3.76
N LYS A 69 19.84 31.23 -2.75
CA LYS A 69 19.00 31.86 -1.72
C LYS A 69 18.42 33.16 -2.28
N ASN A 70 17.12 33.35 -2.09
CA ASN A 70 16.38 34.50 -2.58
C ASN A 70 15.49 35.06 -1.45
N PRO A 71 15.33 36.40 -1.33
CA PRO A 71 14.44 37.00 -0.35
C PRO A 71 12.98 36.57 -0.55
N ARG A 72 12.20 36.49 0.53
CA ARG A 72 10.80 36.02 0.50
C ARG A 72 9.88 36.83 -0.42
N GLU A 73 10.16 38.11 -0.61
CA GLU A 73 9.33 39.02 -1.43
C GLU A 73 9.55 38.83 -2.93
N THR A 74 10.59 38.09 -3.34
CA THR A 74 10.86 37.84 -4.75
C THR A 74 9.88 36.80 -5.34
N GLY A 75 9.28 37.15 -6.48
CA GLY A 75 8.40 36.27 -7.26
C GLY A 75 9.15 35.34 -8.21
N THR A 76 10.38 35.69 -8.56
CA THR A 76 11.27 34.93 -9.46
C THR A 76 12.69 34.93 -8.93
N CYS A 77 13.45 33.87 -9.22
CA CYS A 77 14.81 33.72 -8.75
C CYS A 77 15.70 34.80 -9.37
N LEU A 78 16.40 35.57 -8.54
CA LEU A 78 17.26 36.68 -8.97
C LEU A 78 18.44 36.24 -9.84
N TYR A 79 18.81 34.95 -9.79
CA TYR A 79 19.95 34.40 -10.50
C TYR A 79 19.61 33.70 -11.83
N CYS A 80 18.46 33.01 -11.92
CA CYS A 80 18.13 32.17 -13.07
C CYS A 80 16.72 32.40 -13.64
N GLY A 81 15.95 33.33 -13.06
CA GLY A 81 14.60 33.66 -13.51
C GLY A 81 13.51 32.63 -13.18
N ASN A 82 13.85 31.45 -12.65
CA ASN A 82 12.87 30.44 -12.29
C ASN A 82 11.95 30.89 -11.12
N SER A 83 10.65 30.63 -11.20
CA SER A 83 9.64 30.99 -10.19
C SER A 83 9.37 29.89 -9.15
N GLN A 84 9.95 28.70 -9.34
CA GLN A 84 9.76 27.59 -8.41
C GLN A 84 10.74 27.65 -7.24
N PHE A 85 10.20 27.82 -6.03
CA PHE A 85 10.97 27.93 -4.79
C PHE A 85 10.61 26.85 -3.78
N MET A 86 11.61 26.41 -3.02
CA MET A 86 11.42 25.69 -1.77
C MET A 86 11.52 26.67 -0.61
N LEU A 87 10.55 26.62 0.30
CA LEU A 87 10.62 27.37 1.55
C LEU A 87 11.70 26.75 2.43
N HIS A 88 12.64 27.57 2.87
CA HIS A 88 13.62 27.16 3.87
C HIS A 88 13.02 27.44 5.26
N TYR A 89 13.27 26.54 6.19
CA TYR A 89 12.80 26.65 7.57
C TYR A 89 14.02 26.83 8.45
N ASP A 90 13.86 27.54 9.57
CA ASP A 90 14.97 27.78 10.48
C ASP A 90 15.36 26.46 11.13
N GLU A 91 16.63 26.05 10.98
CA GLU A 91 17.14 24.78 11.49
C GLU A 91 16.89 24.62 12.99
N ASN A 92 17.02 25.71 13.76
CA ASN A 92 16.75 25.70 15.20
C ASN A 92 15.27 25.42 15.49
N SER A 93 14.38 26.01 14.70
CA SER A 93 12.93 25.78 14.81
C SER A 93 12.53 24.36 14.43
N ILE A 94 13.17 23.79 13.39
CA ILE A 94 12.94 22.40 12.96
C ILE A 94 13.44 21.42 14.05
N ASN A 95 14.63 21.66 14.60
CA ASN A 95 15.19 20.80 15.64
C ASN A 95 14.31 20.80 16.89
N ASN A 96 13.85 21.97 17.33
CA ASN A 96 12.92 22.07 18.46
C ASN A 96 11.59 21.36 18.18
N PHE A 97 11.04 21.52 16.97
CA PHE A 97 9.83 20.79 16.55
C PHE A 97 10.04 19.28 16.56
N ASN A 98 11.15 18.80 16.01
CA ASN A 98 11.48 17.37 15.95
C ASN A 98 11.66 16.77 17.36
N VAL A 99 12.34 17.48 18.26
CA VAL A 99 12.50 17.07 19.66
C VAL A 99 11.14 17.02 20.38
N ALA A 100 10.28 18.02 20.17
CA ALA A 100 8.93 18.03 20.75
C ALA A 100 8.07 16.88 20.20
N MET A 101 8.15 16.59 18.90
CA MET A 101 7.46 15.47 18.27
C MET A 101 7.95 14.11 18.77
N GLN A 102 9.27 13.94 18.99
CA GLN A 102 9.83 12.72 19.58
C GLN A 102 9.31 12.51 21.01
N LYS A 103 9.23 13.55 21.84
CA LYS A 103 8.68 13.44 23.22
C LYS A 103 7.23 12.95 23.22
N ILE A 104 6.42 13.41 22.27
CA ILE A 104 5.03 12.95 22.13
C ILE A 104 4.97 11.50 21.62
N SER A 105 5.83 11.14 20.68
CA SER A 105 5.93 9.76 20.18
C SER A 105 6.34 8.77 21.27
N VAL A 106 7.30 9.13 22.13
CA VAL A 106 7.80 8.26 23.21
C VAL A 106 6.76 8.10 24.31
N ASN A 107 6.06 9.17 24.72
CA ASN A 107 4.99 9.06 25.71
C ASN A 107 3.75 8.31 25.18
N ASN A 108 3.44 8.44 23.89
CA ASN A 108 2.39 7.62 23.27
C ASN A 108 2.83 6.18 23.00
N SER A 109 4.13 5.88 22.87
CA SER A 109 4.59 4.50 22.65
C SER A 109 4.38 3.58 23.85
N ASN A 110 4.25 4.13 25.07
CA ASN A 110 3.94 3.36 26.27
C ASN A 110 2.43 3.09 26.45
N ASN A 111 1.56 3.92 25.86
CA ASN A 111 0.10 3.82 26.03
C ASN A 111 -0.69 3.60 24.74
N THR A 112 -0.03 3.54 23.60
CA THR A 112 -0.63 3.11 22.33
C THR A 112 0.10 1.88 21.83
N LYS A 113 -0.30 0.72 22.38
CA LYS A 113 -0.60 -0.41 21.51
C LYS A 113 -1.67 0.09 20.54
N LEU A 114 -1.24 0.81 19.51
CA LEU A 114 -2.04 1.05 18.34
C LEU A 114 -2.45 -0.36 17.92
N ASN A 115 -3.73 -0.66 18.10
CA ASN A 115 -4.42 -1.74 17.44
C ASN A 115 -4.35 -1.43 15.93
N SER A 116 -3.14 -1.50 15.35
CA SER A 116 -2.97 -1.84 13.96
C SER A 116 -3.65 -3.20 13.89
N LYS A 117 -4.89 -3.21 13.38
CA LYS A 117 -5.58 -4.45 13.04
C LYS A 117 -4.57 -5.26 12.27
N LYS A 118 -4.04 -6.30 12.93
CA LYS A 118 -3.07 -7.22 12.34
C LYS A 118 -3.73 -7.62 11.02
N PRO A 119 -3.14 -7.30 9.85
CA PRO A 119 -3.82 -7.53 8.58
C PRO A 119 -4.29 -8.97 8.59
N ASN A 120 -5.58 -9.19 8.31
CA ASN A 120 -6.21 -10.51 8.39
C ASN A 120 -5.45 -11.45 7.46
N ARG A 121 -4.44 -12.14 8.01
CA ARG A 121 -3.47 -12.93 7.25
C ARG A 121 -4.16 -14.02 6.46
N ILE A 122 -5.21 -14.59 7.06
CA ILE A 122 -6.07 -15.61 6.45
C ILE A 122 -6.87 -15.00 5.28
N GLY A 123 -7.42 -13.79 5.45
CA GLY A 123 -8.17 -13.10 4.39
C GLY A 123 -7.31 -12.83 3.15
N ASN A 124 -6.07 -12.40 3.34
CA ASN A 124 -5.15 -12.15 2.22
C ASN A 124 -4.73 -13.45 1.51
N ILE A 125 -4.57 -14.56 2.24
CA ILE A 125 -4.29 -15.87 1.64
C ILE A 125 -5.49 -16.33 0.80
N LEU A 126 -6.70 -16.20 1.33
CA LEU A 126 -7.92 -16.61 0.64
C LEU A 126 -8.17 -15.76 -0.61
N LEU A 127 -7.91 -14.45 -0.53
CA LEU A 127 -7.98 -13.55 -1.68
C LEU A 127 -6.96 -13.93 -2.77
N SER A 128 -5.72 -14.23 -2.38
CA SER A 128 -4.66 -14.66 -3.30
C SER A 128 -5.01 -15.96 -4.01
N LEU A 129 -5.64 -16.90 -3.30
CA LEU A 129 -6.14 -18.15 -3.85
C LEU A 129 -7.25 -17.93 -4.88
N ILE A 130 -8.25 -17.09 -4.56
CA ILE A 130 -9.37 -16.79 -5.47
C ILE A 130 -8.84 -16.15 -6.76
N ILE A 131 -7.93 -15.17 -6.64
CA ILE A 131 -7.32 -14.51 -7.80
C ILE A 131 -6.54 -15.51 -8.65
N GLY A 132 -5.69 -16.34 -8.03
CA GLY A 132 -4.91 -17.34 -8.77
C GLY A 132 -5.76 -18.37 -9.51
N ILE A 133 -6.85 -18.86 -8.90
CA ILE A 133 -7.78 -19.78 -9.58
C ILE A 133 -8.50 -19.09 -10.73
N THR A 134 -8.93 -17.85 -10.53
CA THR A 134 -9.63 -17.07 -11.56
C THR A 134 -8.71 -16.83 -12.77
N ASP A 135 -7.45 -16.43 -12.52
CA ASP A 135 -6.44 -16.22 -13.55
C ASP A 135 -6.12 -17.51 -14.31
N PHE A 136 -6.01 -18.63 -13.59
CA PHE A 136 -5.80 -19.94 -14.21
C PHE A 136 -6.92 -20.33 -15.18
N ILE A 137 -8.18 -20.18 -14.76
CA ILE A 137 -9.35 -20.50 -15.59
C ILE A 137 -9.36 -19.61 -16.83
N PHE A 138 -9.17 -18.30 -16.64
CA PHE A 138 -9.16 -17.33 -17.73
C PHE A 138 -8.07 -17.63 -18.77
N LEU A 139 -6.83 -17.87 -18.33
CA LEU A 139 -5.70 -18.17 -19.23
C LEU A 139 -5.88 -19.50 -19.94
N THR A 140 -6.44 -20.50 -19.25
CA THR A 140 -6.73 -21.81 -19.84
C THR A 140 -7.79 -21.70 -20.94
N ILE A 141 -8.90 -20.98 -20.70
CA ILE A 141 -9.95 -20.77 -21.72
C ILE A 141 -9.39 -20.04 -22.94
N LEU A 142 -8.63 -18.96 -22.72
CA LEU A 142 -7.99 -18.23 -23.81
C LEU A 142 -7.04 -19.12 -24.61
N GLY A 143 -6.22 -19.93 -23.94
CA GLY A 143 -5.29 -20.82 -24.62
C GLY A 143 -5.98 -21.95 -25.38
N ILE A 144 -7.07 -22.51 -24.86
CA ILE A 144 -7.88 -23.51 -25.57
C ILE A 144 -8.49 -22.89 -26.84
N ASN A 145 -9.07 -21.69 -26.74
CA ASN A 145 -9.60 -20.97 -27.91
C ASN A 145 -8.52 -20.65 -28.95
N LEU A 146 -7.28 -20.39 -28.52
CA LEU A 146 -6.15 -20.17 -29.43
C LEU A 146 -5.70 -21.44 -30.16
N VAL A 147 -5.78 -22.60 -29.50
CA VAL A 147 -5.34 -23.89 -30.08
C VAL A 147 -6.42 -24.49 -30.98
N LEU A 148 -7.68 -24.45 -30.54
CA LEU A 148 -8.79 -25.12 -31.22
C LEU A 148 -9.62 -24.19 -32.13
N GLY A 149 -9.45 -22.87 -32.02
CA GLY A 149 -10.31 -21.89 -32.70
C GLY A 149 -11.67 -21.71 -32.01
N GLU A 150 -12.68 -21.24 -32.74
CA GLU A 150 -14.06 -21.17 -32.23
C GLU A 150 -14.61 -22.59 -32.01
N VAL A 151 -14.69 -22.99 -30.75
CA VAL A 151 -15.07 -24.36 -30.37
C VAL A 151 -16.60 -24.48 -30.41
N THR A 152 -17.16 -24.92 -31.54
CA THR A 152 -18.61 -25.22 -31.64
C THR A 152 -18.96 -26.59 -31.08
N SER A 153 -18.00 -27.53 -31.05
CA SER A 153 -18.17 -28.86 -30.45
C SER A 153 -16.82 -29.50 -30.11
N VAL A 154 -16.66 -29.94 -28.87
CA VAL A 154 -15.45 -30.63 -28.40
C VAL A 154 -15.58 -32.13 -28.72
N ASN A 155 -14.90 -32.60 -29.76
CA ASN A 155 -14.80 -34.03 -30.07
C ASN A 155 -13.53 -34.62 -29.43
N MET A 156 -13.62 -35.85 -28.92
CA MET A 156 -12.47 -36.52 -28.30
C MET A 156 -11.30 -36.73 -29.26
N GLU A 157 -11.56 -36.94 -30.56
CA GLU A 157 -10.53 -37.03 -31.59
C GLU A 157 -9.74 -35.73 -31.73
N LEU A 158 -10.41 -34.57 -31.64
CA LEU A 158 -9.76 -33.26 -31.70
C LEU A 158 -8.87 -33.03 -30.48
N ILE A 159 -9.32 -33.44 -29.29
CA ILE A 159 -8.50 -33.37 -28.06
C ILE A 159 -7.24 -34.23 -28.20
N GLN A 160 -7.37 -35.45 -28.74
CA GLN A 160 -6.23 -36.34 -28.94
C GLN A 160 -5.23 -35.77 -29.95
N ALA A 161 -5.72 -35.19 -31.06
CA ALA A 161 -4.89 -34.55 -32.07
C ALA A 161 -4.10 -33.35 -31.52
N HIS A 162 -4.69 -32.60 -30.59
CA HIS A 162 -4.08 -31.40 -29.99
C HIS A 162 -3.64 -31.58 -28.54
N PHE A 163 -3.37 -32.82 -28.10
CA PHE A 163 -3.03 -33.11 -26.71
C PHE A 163 -1.78 -32.36 -26.21
N VAL A 164 -0.71 -32.34 -27.02
CA VAL A 164 0.55 -31.67 -26.68
C VAL A 164 0.36 -30.15 -26.52
N PRO A 165 -0.18 -29.41 -27.50
CA PRO A 165 -0.37 -27.97 -27.35
C PRO A 165 -1.33 -27.62 -26.21
N LEU A 166 -2.40 -28.39 -25.99
CA LEU A 166 -3.31 -28.19 -24.86
C LEU A 166 -2.60 -28.40 -23.51
N SER A 167 -1.73 -29.40 -23.40
CA SER A 167 -0.93 -29.64 -22.19
C SER A 167 0.03 -28.49 -21.90
N ILE A 168 0.67 -27.93 -22.94
CA ILE A 168 1.55 -26.75 -22.80
C ILE A 168 0.76 -25.53 -22.33
N VAL A 169 -0.42 -25.31 -22.87
CA VAL A 169 -1.32 -24.21 -22.45
C VAL A 169 -1.65 -24.34 -20.97
N VAL A 170 -2.08 -25.52 -20.51
CA VAL A 170 -2.42 -25.75 -19.10
C VAL A 170 -1.20 -25.56 -18.19
N PHE A 171 -0.02 -26.00 -18.64
CA PHE A 171 1.21 -25.83 -17.88
C PHE A 171 1.57 -24.34 -17.73
N LEU A 172 1.51 -23.57 -18.83
CA LEU A 172 1.81 -22.15 -18.82
C LEU A 172 0.78 -21.34 -18.03
N SER A 173 -0.51 -21.64 -18.18
CA SER A 173 -1.58 -20.94 -17.44
C SER A 173 -1.41 -21.14 -15.94
N LEU A 174 -1.09 -22.36 -15.51
CA LEU A 174 -0.85 -22.67 -14.09
C LEU A 174 0.41 -21.98 -13.56
N PHE A 175 1.48 -21.96 -14.34
CA PHE A 175 2.72 -21.30 -13.98
C PHE A 175 2.53 -19.78 -13.82
N ILE A 176 1.83 -19.14 -14.76
CA ILE A 176 1.52 -17.70 -14.72
C ILE A 176 0.59 -17.37 -13.54
N ALA A 177 -0.44 -18.19 -13.30
CA ALA A 177 -1.32 -18.03 -12.14
C ALA A 177 -0.54 -18.07 -10.82
N GLY A 178 0.44 -18.96 -10.70
CA GLY A 178 1.37 -19.00 -9.56
C GLY A 178 2.14 -17.69 -9.38
N ILE A 179 2.66 -17.11 -10.46
CA ILE A 179 3.36 -15.81 -10.43
C ILE A 179 2.43 -14.68 -9.97
N LEU A 180 1.23 -14.59 -10.57
CA LEU A 180 0.27 -13.50 -10.33
C LEU A 180 -0.27 -13.50 -8.89
N SER A 181 -0.48 -14.68 -8.32
CA SER A 181 -1.03 -14.84 -6.96
C SER A 181 -0.23 -14.08 -5.88
N ILE A 182 1.08 -13.88 -6.08
CA ILE A 182 1.97 -13.25 -5.09
C ILE A 182 1.94 -11.73 -5.15
N PHE A 183 1.51 -11.14 -6.26
CA PHE A 183 1.35 -9.69 -6.34
C PHE A 183 0.34 -9.15 -5.30
N VAL A 184 -0.58 -10.01 -4.85
CA VAL A 184 -1.54 -9.72 -3.78
C VAL A 184 -0.86 -9.61 -2.40
N ILE A 185 0.28 -10.27 -2.19
CA ILE A 185 1.00 -10.33 -0.91
C ILE A 185 2.48 -9.92 -1.11
N PRO A 186 2.76 -8.62 -1.33
CA PRO A 186 4.09 -8.15 -1.76
C PRO A 186 5.20 -8.32 -0.70
N LYS A 187 4.87 -8.69 0.54
CA LYS A 187 5.83 -8.88 1.65
C LYS A 187 5.97 -10.35 2.09
N SER A 188 5.61 -11.32 1.25
CA SER A 188 5.75 -12.73 1.59
C SER A 188 7.21 -13.22 1.51
N ASN A 189 7.58 -14.10 2.44
CA ASN A 189 8.85 -14.84 2.34
C ASN A 189 8.79 -15.87 1.20
N TYR A 190 9.94 -16.28 0.63
CA TYR A 190 9.97 -17.27 -0.47
C TYR A 190 9.25 -18.57 -0.13
N LYS A 191 9.41 -19.06 1.10
CA LYS A 191 8.70 -20.25 1.61
C LYS A 191 7.18 -20.07 1.61
N GLN A 192 6.70 -18.88 1.95
CA GLN A 192 5.27 -18.57 1.97
C GLN A 192 4.71 -18.38 0.56
N SER A 193 5.46 -17.73 -0.31
CA SER A 193 5.15 -17.60 -1.74
C SER A 193 5.01 -18.96 -2.41
N PHE A 194 5.95 -19.89 -2.15
CA PHE A 194 5.86 -21.25 -2.65
C PHE A 194 4.62 -21.96 -2.11
N LEU A 195 4.35 -21.90 -0.79
CA LEU A 195 3.22 -22.61 -0.18
C LEU A 195 1.88 -22.11 -0.71
N ILE A 196 1.68 -20.79 -0.81
CA ILE A 196 0.43 -20.20 -1.32
C ILE A 196 0.21 -20.58 -2.79
N SER A 197 1.25 -20.48 -3.61
CA SER A 197 1.15 -20.81 -5.04
C SER A 197 0.96 -22.31 -5.25
N ALA A 198 1.68 -23.15 -4.50
CA ALA A 198 1.52 -24.60 -4.55
C ALA A 198 0.10 -25.03 -4.14
N LEU A 199 -0.51 -24.33 -3.19
CA LEU A 199 -1.88 -24.60 -2.74
C LEU A 199 -2.91 -24.31 -3.85
N ILE A 200 -2.70 -23.29 -4.68
CA ILE A 200 -3.51 -23.06 -5.90
C ILE A 200 -3.37 -24.26 -6.85
N GLY A 201 -2.15 -24.72 -7.11
CA GLY A 201 -1.90 -25.88 -7.97
C GLY A 201 -2.49 -27.18 -7.43
N MET A 202 -2.48 -27.36 -6.11
CA MET A 202 -3.14 -28.49 -5.46
C MET A 202 -4.67 -28.42 -5.60
N PHE A 203 -5.29 -27.24 -5.48
CA PHE A 203 -6.74 -27.11 -5.71
C PHE A 203 -7.12 -27.48 -7.15
N VAL A 204 -6.33 -27.02 -8.13
CA VAL A 204 -6.51 -27.40 -9.54
C VAL A 204 -6.29 -28.91 -9.73
N GLY A 205 -5.23 -29.48 -9.17
CA GLY A 205 -4.95 -30.91 -9.23
C GLY A 205 -6.02 -31.78 -8.58
N ALA A 206 -6.58 -31.33 -7.45
CA ALA A 206 -7.70 -31.99 -6.80
C ALA A 206 -8.94 -32.01 -7.72
N SER A 207 -9.22 -30.90 -8.41
CA SER A 207 -10.35 -30.82 -9.35
C SER A 207 -10.20 -31.80 -10.52
N CYS A 208 -8.99 -31.96 -11.07
CA CYS A 208 -8.70 -32.99 -12.07
C CYS A 208 -8.80 -34.41 -11.50
N GLY A 209 -8.38 -34.59 -10.23
CA GLY A 209 -8.45 -35.86 -9.52
C GLY A 209 -9.88 -36.36 -9.33
N ILE A 210 -10.86 -35.47 -9.14
CA ILE A 210 -12.30 -35.84 -9.02
C ILE A 210 -12.80 -36.48 -10.32
N ILE A 211 -12.27 -36.08 -11.47
CA ILE A 211 -12.67 -36.58 -12.79
C ILE A 211 -11.96 -37.91 -13.10
N SER A 212 -10.76 -38.13 -12.55
CA SER A 212 -9.98 -39.35 -12.75
C SER A 212 -10.44 -40.47 -11.83
N SER A 213 -10.77 -41.63 -12.39
CA SER A 213 -11.05 -42.85 -11.60
C SER A 213 -9.80 -43.46 -10.97
N ASN A 214 -8.60 -43.11 -11.45
CA ASN A 214 -7.34 -43.67 -10.99
C ASN A 214 -6.65 -42.77 -9.95
N ILE A 215 -6.46 -43.30 -8.75
CA ILE A 215 -5.83 -42.60 -7.63
C ILE A 215 -4.38 -42.21 -7.87
N MET A 216 -3.63 -43.01 -8.66
CA MET A 216 -2.24 -42.70 -8.99
C MET A 216 -2.14 -41.48 -9.90
N ILE A 217 -3.08 -41.32 -10.83
CA ILE A 217 -3.16 -40.15 -11.71
C ILE A 217 -3.55 -38.92 -10.89
N ALA A 218 -4.50 -39.06 -9.97
CA ALA A 218 -4.91 -37.97 -9.08
C ALA A 218 -3.75 -37.49 -8.19
N LEU A 219 -3.01 -38.41 -7.55
CA LEU A 219 -1.83 -38.08 -6.74
C LEU A 219 -0.70 -37.46 -7.58
N GLY A 220 -0.42 -38.02 -8.76
CA GLY A 220 0.56 -37.47 -9.69
C GLY A 220 0.21 -36.04 -10.12
N GLY A 221 -1.05 -35.79 -10.46
CA GLY A 221 -1.55 -34.47 -10.83
C GLY A 221 -1.45 -33.45 -9.69
N LEU A 222 -1.82 -33.84 -8.46
CA LEU A 222 -1.68 -32.99 -7.28
C LEU A 222 -0.24 -32.54 -7.04
N ILE A 223 0.72 -33.47 -7.11
CA ILE A 223 2.13 -33.17 -6.89
C ILE A 223 2.67 -32.32 -8.03
N LEU A 224 2.40 -32.68 -9.28
CA LEU A 224 2.92 -32.00 -10.46
C LEU A 224 2.38 -30.57 -10.55
N PHE A 225 1.06 -30.37 -10.43
CA PHE A 225 0.48 -29.02 -10.47
C PHE A 225 0.85 -28.18 -9.25
N GLY A 226 0.93 -28.79 -8.06
CA GLY A 226 1.45 -28.12 -6.87
C GLY A 226 2.88 -27.62 -7.07
N ALA A 227 3.76 -28.45 -7.64
CA ALA A 227 5.15 -28.08 -7.91
C ALA A 227 5.26 -26.96 -8.95
N VAL A 228 4.57 -27.09 -10.09
CA VAL A 228 4.61 -26.10 -11.19
C VAL A 228 4.12 -24.73 -10.72
N SER A 229 2.96 -24.68 -10.07
CA SER A 229 2.44 -23.43 -9.52
C SER A 229 3.35 -22.88 -8.41
N GLY A 230 3.89 -23.75 -7.55
CA GLY A 230 4.86 -23.40 -6.53
C GLY A 230 6.13 -22.72 -7.08
N PHE A 231 6.70 -23.25 -8.18
CA PHE A 231 7.84 -22.65 -8.86
C PHE A 231 7.51 -21.29 -9.47
N GLY A 232 6.33 -21.15 -10.09
CA GLY A 232 5.81 -19.85 -10.53
C GLY A 232 5.77 -18.86 -9.36
N GLY A 233 5.37 -19.33 -8.18
CA GLY A 233 5.40 -18.55 -6.96
C GLY A 233 6.79 -18.05 -6.54
N ILE A 234 7.79 -18.91 -6.54
CA ILE A 234 9.17 -18.51 -6.18
C ILE A 234 9.65 -17.40 -7.13
N ILE A 235 9.38 -17.55 -8.43
CA ILE A 235 9.77 -16.58 -9.47
C ILE A 235 9.01 -15.26 -9.29
N GLY A 236 7.71 -15.29 -9.02
CA GLY A 236 6.92 -14.09 -8.72
C GLY A 236 7.48 -13.32 -7.52
N SER A 237 7.87 -14.02 -6.45
CA SER A 237 8.51 -13.39 -5.28
C SER A 237 9.85 -12.72 -5.61
N LEU A 238 10.67 -13.35 -6.46
CA LEU A 238 11.93 -12.76 -6.93
C LEU A 238 11.70 -11.49 -7.75
N LEU A 239 10.72 -11.50 -8.65
CA LEU A 239 10.36 -10.35 -9.47
C LEU A 239 9.92 -9.16 -8.61
N ILE A 240 9.03 -9.39 -7.65
CA ILE A 240 8.53 -8.33 -6.76
C ILE A 240 9.65 -7.72 -5.93
N LYS A 241 10.56 -8.54 -5.39
CA LYS A 241 11.72 -8.03 -4.63
C LYS A 241 12.65 -7.18 -5.50
N LYS A 242 12.88 -7.61 -6.74
CA LYS A 242 13.72 -6.86 -7.69
C LYS A 242 13.08 -5.53 -8.10
N LEU A 243 11.77 -5.51 -8.30
CA LEU A 243 11.00 -4.29 -8.60
C LEU A 243 10.96 -3.33 -7.40
N SER A 244 10.70 -3.86 -6.20
CA SER A 244 10.65 -3.05 -4.97
C SER A 244 12.00 -2.39 -4.65
N LYS A 245 13.13 -3.03 -4.97
CA LYS A 245 14.46 -2.44 -4.75
C LYS A 245 14.79 -1.30 -5.72
N LYS A 246 14.16 -1.25 -6.91
CA LYS A 246 14.38 -0.18 -7.90
C LYS A 246 13.54 1.08 -7.66
N MET A 247 12.46 0.99 -6.89
CA MET A 247 11.57 2.12 -6.60
C MET A 247 11.99 2.93 -5.34
N ILE A 248 12.98 2.44 -4.59
CA ILE A 248 13.60 3.12 -3.44
C ILE A 248 14.95 3.67 -3.90
#